data_AF-A0A956QAF4-F1
#
_entry.id   AF-A0A956QAF4-F1
#
_cell.length_a   1.000
_cell.length_b   1.000
_cell.length_c   1.000
_cell.angle_alpha   90.00
_cell.angle_beta   90.00
_cell.angle_gamma   90.00
#
_symmetry.space_group_name_H-M   'P 1'
#
loop_
_entity.id
_entity.type
_entity.pdbx_description
1 polymer ?
#
loop_
_entity_poly.entity_id
_entity_poly.type
_entity_poly.pdbx_seq_one_letter_code
_entity_poly.pdbx_strand_id
1 'polypeptide(L)'
;MSDYQLLTEQDVLDRMERFQAAVRQEQKLQQELMELSINGSRAQTSAAVTRHDELIAEVDRLRMTEMMPLLEELSAFVATCQELEEEEAG
;
A
#
# COMPACT_ATOMS: atom_id res chain seq x y z
N MET A 1 28.23 -7.55 1.53
CA MET A 1 27.31 -8.41 0.76
C MET A 1 26.02 -8.41 1.54
N SER A 2 24.95 -7.87 0.97
CA SER A 2 23.65 -7.89 1.62
C SER A 2 23.09 -9.29 1.42
N ASP A 3 22.83 -10.00 2.51
CA ASP A 3 22.23 -11.35 2.51
C ASP A 3 20.75 -11.25 2.08
N TYR A 4 20.49 -10.82 0.85
CA TYR A 4 19.15 -10.88 0.27
C TYR A 4 18.92 -12.32 -0.16
N GLN A 5 18.15 -13.04 0.66
CA GLN A 5 17.60 -14.33 0.28
C GLN A 5 16.75 -14.11 -0.99
N LEU A 6 17.11 -14.77 -2.08
CA LEU A 6 16.31 -14.77 -3.31
C LEU A 6 14.87 -15.17 -2.95
N LEU A 7 13.91 -14.28 -3.23
CA LEU A 7 12.50 -14.59 -3.05
C LEU A 7 12.13 -15.76 -3.95
N THR A 8 11.35 -16.71 -3.42
CA THR A 8 10.75 -17.75 -4.26
C THR A 8 9.62 -17.18 -5.11
N GLU A 9 9.17 -17.93 -6.12
CA GLU A 9 7.97 -17.58 -6.88
C GLU A 9 6.76 -17.38 -5.94
N GLN A 10 6.58 -18.27 -4.97
CA GLN A 10 5.50 -18.18 -3.99
C GLN A 10 5.62 -16.93 -3.13
N ASP A 11 6.83 -16.55 -2.71
CA ASP A 11 7.09 -15.34 -1.94
C ASP A 11 6.67 -14.06 -2.67
N VAL A 12 6.90 -14.01 -3.99
CA VAL A 12 6.52 -12.89 -4.84
C VAL A 12 5.00 -12.86 -5.01
N LEU A 13 4.38 -14.01 -5.28
CA LEU A 13 2.93 -14.12 -5.42
C LEU A 13 2.21 -13.68 -4.14
N ASP A 14 2.65 -14.15 -2.97
CA ASP A 14 2.07 -13.78 -1.67
C ASP A 14 2.16 -12.27 -1.42
N ARG A 15 3.30 -11.64 -1.76
CA ARG A 15 3.49 -10.18 -1.64
C ARG A 15 2.60 -9.41 -2.60
N MET A 16 2.44 -9.88 -3.84
CA MET A 16 1.52 -9.28 -4.81
C MET A 16 0.07 -9.37 -4.35
N GLU A 17 -0.35 -10.51 -3.79
CA GLU A 17 -1.70 -10.67 -3.23
C GLU A 17 -1.96 -9.71 -2.06
N ARG A 18 -0.99 -9.58 -1.15
CA ARG A 18 -1.05 -8.61 -0.04
C ARG A 18 -1.16 -7.18 -0.55
N PHE A 19 -0.36 -6.81 -1.56
CA PHE A 19 -0.43 -5.48 -2.15
C PHE A 19 -1.80 -5.22 -2.80
N GLN A 20 -2.32 -6.19 -3.55
CA GLN A 20 -3.67 -6.08 -4.13
C GLN A 20 -4.78 -6.00 -3.08
N ALA A 21 -4.62 -6.68 -1.94
CA ALA A 21 -5.54 -6.56 -0.82
C ALA A 21 -5.49 -5.14 -0.23
N ALA A 22 -4.30 -4.57 -0.04
CA ALA A 22 -4.12 -3.20 0.43
C ALA A 22 -4.72 -2.18 -0.55
N VAL A 23 -4.49 -2.31 -1.86
CA VAL A 23 -5.11 -1.45 -2.89
C VAL A 23 -6.64 -1.51 -2.83
N ARG A 24 -7.23 -2.70 -2.68
CA ARG A 24 -8.69 -2.83 -2.54
C ARG A 24 -9.21 -2.18 -1.26
N GLN A 25 -8.45 -2.24 -0.17
CA GLN A 25 -8.82 -1.58 1.08
C GLN A 25 -8.73 -0.04 0.94
N GLU A 26 -7.69 0.46 0.29
CA GLU A 26 -7.54 1.89 0.00
C GLU A 26 -8.71 2.41 -0.84
N GLN A 27 -9.10 1.67 -1.89
CA GLN A 27 -10.24 2.03 -2.73
C GLN A 27 -11.55 2.14 -1.95
N LYS A 28 -11.77 1.25 -0.97
CA LYS A 28 -12.95 1.34 -0.08
C LYS A 28 -12.93 2.60 0.78
N LEU A 29 -11.77 2.92 1.37
CA LEU A 29 -11.61 4.13 2.19
C LEU A 29 -11.81 5.40 1.36
N GLN A 30 -11.27 5.44 0.14
CA GLN A 30 -11.48 6.54 -0.80
C GLN A 30 -12.93 6.65 -1.24
N GLN A 31 -13.60 5.53 -1.46
CA GLN A 31 -15.03 5.52 -1.77
C GLN A 31 -15.85 6.09 -0.61
N GLU A 32 -15.58 5.66 0.62
CA GLU A 32 -16.23 6.22 1.81
C GLU A 32 -15.99 7.73 1.94
N LEU A 33 -14.77 8.19 1.66
CA LEU A 33 -14.42 9.60 1.66
C LEU A 33 -15.23 10.42 0.63
N MET A 34 -15.42 9.87 -0.58
CA MET A 34 -16.21 10.51 -1.63
C MET A 34 -17.71 10.53 -1.32
N GLU A 35 -18.21 9.50 -0.63
CA GLU A 35 -19.62 9.37 -0.24
C GLU A 35 -19.95 10.18 1.03
N LEU A 36 -18.94 10.67 1.74
CA LEU A 36 -19.10 11.43 2.98
C LEU A 36 -19.78 12.78 2.73
N SER A 37 -20.99 12.94 3.26
CA SER A 37 -21.78 14.16 3.11
C SER A 37 -21.56 15.12 4.28
N ILE A 38 -21.00 16.30 4.01
CA ILE A 38 -20.80 17.35 5.02
C ILE A 38 -21.98 18.34 4.94
N ASN A 39 -23.14 17.92 5.44
CA ASN A 39 -24.33 18.77 5.54
C ASN A 39 -25.16 18.47 6.80
N GLY A 40 -26.14 19.33 7.09
CA GLY A 40 -27.03 19.19 8.25
C GLY A 40 -26.69 20.13 9.40
N SER A 41 -27.03 19.72 10.62
CA SER A 41 -26.78 20.48 11.84
C SER A 41 -25.28 20.63 12.13
N ARG A 42 -24.90 21.62 12.96
CA ARG A 42 -23.51 21.83 13.39
C ARG A 42 -22.86 20.55 13.94
N ALA A 43 -23.62 19.73 14.68
CA ALA A 43 -23.12 18.46 15.22
C ALA A 43 -22.84 17.43 14.10
N GLN A 44 -23.73 17.34 13.10
CA GLN A 44 -23.56 16.44 11.95
C GLN A 44 -22.36 16.86 11.09
N THR A 45 -22.22 18.15 10.80
CA THR A 45 -21.06 18.69 10.09
C THR A 45 -19.77 18.42 10.84
N SER A 46 -19.74 18.62 12.16
CA SER A 46 -18.54 18.34 12.97
C SER A 46 -18.15 16.86 12.93
N ALA A 47 -19.12 15.95 13.06
CA ALA A 47 -18.86 14.52 12.97
C ALA A 47 -18.35 14.09 11.59
N ALA A 48 -18.93 14.67 10.53
CA ALA A 48 -18.49 14.40 9.15
C ALA A 48 -17.07 14.90 8.91
N VAL A 49 -16.69 16.09 9.39
CA VAL A 49 -15.30 16.58 9.29
C VAL A 49 -14.33 15.67 10.06
N THR A 50 -14.69 15.23 11.27
CA THR A 50 -13.86 14.28 12.02
C THR A 50 -13.67 12.98 11.24
N ARG A 51 -14.75 12.40 10.68
CA ARG A 51 -14.64 11.16 9.89
C ARG A 51 -13.83 11.35 8.61
N HIS A 52 -13.94 12.50 7.96
CA HIS A 52 -13.12 12.86 6.80
C HIS A 52 -11.63 12.79 7.13
N ASP A 53 -11.22 13.42 8.23
CA ASP A 53 -9.81 13.46 8.65
C ASP A 53 -9.31 12.08 9.08
N GLU A 54 -10.15 11.29 9.75
CA GLU A 54 -9.86 9.89 10.08
C GLU A 54 -9.62 9.04 8.83
N LEU A 55 -10.49 9.16 7.82
CA LEU A 55 -10.36 8.41 6.56
C LEU A 55 -9.07 8.74 5.82
N ILE A 56 -8.69 10.03 5.78
CA ILE A 56 -7.40 10.44 5.21
C ILE A 56 -6.23 9.81 5.98
N ALA A 57 -6.27 9.87 7.31
CA ALA A 57 -5.23 9.28 8.15
C ALA A 57 -5.16 7.74 8.02
N GLU A 58 -6.29 7.06 7.83
CA GLU A 58 -6.35 5.63 7.56
C GLU A 58 -5.73 5.28 6.20
N VAL A 59 -6.02 6.05 5.15
CA VAL A 59 -5.41 5.89 3.81
C VAL A 59 -3.89 6.08 3.87
N ASP A 60 -3.43 7.16 4.49
CA ASP A 60 -1.99 7.44 4.60
C ASP A 60 -1.27 6.36 5.41
N ARG A 61 -1.88 5.90 6.50
CA ARG A 61 -1.34 4.80 7.30
C ARG A 61 -1.23 3.53 6.45
N LEU A 62 -2.30 3.12 5.77
CA LEU A 62 -2.31 1.93 4.92
C LEU A 62 -1.19 1.98 3.86
N ARG A 63 -1.01 3.14 3.22
CA ARG A 63 0.06 3.34 2.25
C ARG A 63 1.44 3.18 2.89
N MET A 64 1.68 3.81 4.03
CA MET A 64 3.00 3.82 4.66
C MET A 64 3.35 2.50 5.37
N THR A 65 2.37 1.81 5.95
CA THR A 65 2.65 0.61 6.76
C THR A 65 2.51 -0.69 5.98
N GLU A 66 1.72 -0.72 4.91
CA GLU A 66 1.51 -1.93 4.11
C GLU A 66 2.05 -1.79 2.70
N MET A 67 1.65 -0.76 1.96
CA MET A 67 1.93 -0.68 0.52
C MET A 67 3.39 -0.33 0.22
N MET A 68 3.95 0.68 0.88
CA MET A 68 5.33 1.12 0.65
C MET A 68 6.36 0.03 0.99
N PRO A 69 6.29 -0.66 2.14
CA PRO A 69 7.21 -1.76 2.44
C PRO A 69 7.17 -2.88 1.39
N LEU A 70 5.96 -3.25 0.93
CA LEU A 70 5.82 -4.27 -0.12
C LEU A 70 6.45 -3.81 -1.45
N LEU A 71 6.29 -2.54 -1.82
CA LEU A 71 6.93 -1.98 -3.02
C LEU A 71 8.45 -1.94 -2.88
N GLU A 72 8.97 -1.58 -1.72
CA GLU A 72 10.41 -1.58 -1.44
C GLU A 72 11.00 -2.98 -1.54
N GLU A 73 10.36 -3.99 -0.92
CA GLU A 73 10.77 -5.39 -1.00
C GLU A 73 10.79 -5.92 -2.44
N LEU A 74 9.72 -5.69 -3.20
CA LEU A 74 9.62 -6.15 -4.59
C LEU A 74 10.60 -5.41 -5.51
N SER A 75 10.81 -4.12 -5.29
CA SER A 75 11.75 -3.32 -6.09
C SER A 75 13.20 -3.72 -5.82
N ALA A 76 13.55 -4.01 -4.56
CA ALA A 76 14.85 -4.55 -4.20
C ALA A 76 15.10 -5.92 -4.85
N PHE A 77 14.09 -6.80 -4.84
CA PHE A 77 14.17 -8.10 -5.51
C PHE A 77 14.44 -7.96 -7.02
N VAL A 78 13.70 -7.09 -7.71
CA VAL A 78 13.91 -6.84 -9.15
C VAL A 78 15.32 -6.35 -9.42
N ALA A 79 15.84 -5.42 -8.60
CA ALA A 79 17.21 -4.92 -8.74
C ALA A 79 18.24 -6.06 -8.58
N THR A 80 18.06 -6.93 -7.58
CA THR A 80 18.94 -8.11 -7.40
C THR A 80 18.88 -9.07 -8.58
N CYS A 81 17.71 -9.33 -9.16
CA CYS A 81 17.61 -10.17 -10.35
C CYS A 81 18.34 -9.56 -11.55
N GLN A 82 18.24 -8.24 -11.75
CA GLN A 82 18.93 -7.54 -12.83
C GLN A 82 20.46 -7.59 -12.69
N GLU A 83 20.97 -7.42 -11.46
CA GLU A 83 22.41 -7.55 -11.17
C GLU A 83 22.92 -8.96 -11.51
N LEU A 84 22.18 -10.01 -11.15
CA LEU A 84 22.56 -11.39 -11.46
C LEU A 84 22.54 -11.68 -12.98
N GLU A 85 21.54 -11.18 -13.70
CA GLU A 85 21.46 -11.34 -15.17
C GLU A 85 22.65 -10.66 -15.87
N GLU A 86 23.10 -9.50 -15.38
CA GLU A 86 24.26 -8.79 -15.91
C GLU A 86 25.58 -9.52 -15.62
N GLU A 87 25.74 -10.09 -14.42
CA GLU A 87 26.91 -10.90 -14.04
C GLU A 87 27.01 -12.20 -14.86
N GLU A 88 25.89 -12.84 -15.19
CA GLU A 88 25.86 -14.06 -16.01
C GLU A 88 26.11 -13.80 -17.50
N ALA A 89 25.87 -12.58 -17.97
CA ALA A 89 26.04 -12.18 -19.37
C ALA A 89 27.46 -11.69 -19.73
N GLY A 90 28.30 -11.40 -18.73
CA GLY A 90 29.68 -10.89 -18.87
C GLY A 90 30.76 -11.98 -18.87
#